data_AF-A0A0M9WB79-F1
#
_entry.id   AF-A0A0M9WB79-F1
#
_cell.length_a   1.000
_cell.length_b   1.000
_cell.length_c   1.000
_cell.angle_alpha   90.00
_cell.angle_beta   90.00
_cell.angle_gamma   90.00
#
_symmetry.space_group_name_H-M   'P 1'
#
loop_
_entity.id
_entity.type
_entity.pdbx_description
1 polymer ?
#
loop_
_entity_poly.entity_id
_entity_poly.type
_entity_poly.pdbx_seq_one_letter_code
_entity_poly.pdbx_strand_id
1 'polypeptide(L)' 'MAFDLQDKRDVALKVMALGKWSDNEIRIQDKIIKRVRDTSRLIIYTATFFLFRDDKSYHRVLVFPMKGPALRRVI' A
#
# COMPACT_ATOMS: atom_id res chain seq x y z
N MET A 1 5.66 9.97 -0.06
CA MET A 1 6.86 9.13 0.17
C MET A 1 7.13 9.13 1.66
N ALA A 2 7.59 8.01 2.20
CA ALA A 2 8.05 7.89 3.58
C ALA A 2 9.36 7.10 3.60
N PHE A 3 10.17 7.29 4.64
CA PHE A 3 11.42 6.58 4.79
C PHE A 3 11.27 5.44 5.80
N ASP A 4 11.50 4.21 5.35
CA ASP A 4 11.51 3.02 6.19
C ASP A 4 12.79 2.98 7.02
N LEU A 5 12.64 3.09 8.34
CA LEU A 5 13.75 3.14 9.28
C LEU A 5 14.44 1.78 9.49
N GLN A 6 13.73 0.68 9.24
CA GLN A 6 14.23 -0.68 9.40
C GLN A 6 15.05 -1.09 8.18
N ASP A 7 14.46 -0.97 6.99
CA ASP A 7 15.10 -1.37 5.74
C ASP A 7 15.96 -0.25 5.11
N LYS A 8 15.97 0.95 5.70
CA LYS A 8 16.71 2.14 5.23
C LYS A 8 16.42 2.49 3.76
N ARG A 9 15.14 2.54 3.38
CA ARG A 9 14.70 2.82 2.00
C ARG A 9 13.47 3.69 1.92
N ASP A 10 13.29 4.34 0.78
CA ASP A 10 12.04 5.02 0.47
C ASP A 10 10.91 4.03 0.15
N VAL A 11 9.73 4.34 0.68
CA VAL A 11 8.48 3.61 0.45
C VAL A 11 7.34 4.57 0.12
N ALA A 12 6.33 4.04 -0.55
CA ALA A 12 5.06 4.73 -0.74
C ALA A 12 4.04 4.20 0.29
N LEU A 13 3.29 5.09 0.91
CA LEU A 13 2.23 4.75 1.84
C LEU A 13 0.88 5.09 1.23
N LYS A 14 -0.09 4.19 1.37
CA LYS A 14 -1.51 4.48 1.12
C LYS A 14 -2.27 4.36 2.43
N VAL A 15 -2.74 5.49 2.95
CA VAL A 15 -3.62 5.54 4.12
C VAL A 15 -5.04 5.26 3.67
N MET A 16 -5.64 4.18 4.16
CA MET A 16 -6.96 3.75 3.73
C MET A 16 -8.05 4.57 4.43
N ALA A 17 -9.11 4.90 3.70
CA ALA A 17 -10.31 5.49 4.28
C ALA A 17 -10.98 4.51 5.26
N LEU A 18 -11.70 5.05 6.24
CA LEU A 18 -12.50 4.24 7.16
C LEU A 18 -13.70 3.61 6.42
N GLY A 19 -14.03 2.37 6.77
CA GLY A 19 -15.24 1.69 6.30
C GLY A 19 -15.03 0.63 5.22
N LYS A 20 -16.13 -0.01 4.82
CA LYS A 20 -16.17 -1.28 4.08
C LYS A 20 -15.41 -1.31 2.74
N TRP A 21 -15.15 -0.14 2.14
CA TRP A 21 -14.42 -0.06 0.87
C TRP A 21 -12.93 -0.40 1.02
N SER A 22 -12.31 -0.13 2.18
CA SER A 22 -10.90 -0.47 2.42
C SER A 22 -10.64 -1.98 2.36
N ASP A 23 -11.59 -2.77 2.83
CA ASP A 23 -11.46 -4.22 2.91
C ASP A 23 -11.46 -4.86 1.52
N ASN A 24 -12.17 -4.26 0.56
CA ASN A 24 -12.21 -4.75 -0.81
C ASN A 24 -10.86 -4.62 -1.51
N GLU A 25 -10.18 -3.49 -1.36
CA GLU A 25 -8.87 -3.26 -1.99
C GLU A 25 -7.83 -4.26 -1.48
N ILE A 26 -7.81 -4.48 -0.17
CA ILE A 26 -6.88 -5.43 0.46
C ILE A 26 -7.18 -6.84 0.00
N ARG A 27 -8.45 -7.23 -0.01
CA ARG A 27 -8.87 -8.54 -0.48
C ARG A 27 -8.45 -8.78 -1.94
N ILE A 28 -8.49 -7.76 -2.79
CA ILE A 28 -8.05 -7.87 -4.20
C ILE A 28 -6.52 -7.98 -4.27
N GLN A 29 -5.78 -7.15 -3.53
CA GLN A 29 -4.32 -7.23 -3.44
C GLN A 29 -3.86 -8.63 -2.95
N ASP A 30 -4.47 -9.15 -1.88
CA ASP A 30 -4.22 -10.50 -1.36
C ASP A 30 -4.46 -11.58 -2.43
N LYS A 31 -5.53 -11.45 -3.22
CA LYS A 31 -5.84 -12.39 -4.30
C LYS A 31 -4.78 -12.32 -5.40
N ILE A 32 -4.31 -11.13 -5.77
CA ILE A 32 -3.25 -10.94 -6.77
C ILE A 32 -1.96 -11.58 -6.28
N ILE A 33 -1.53 -11.26 -5.05
CA ILE A 33 -0.31 -11.81 -4.43
C ILE A 33 -0.35 -13.35 -4.41
N LYS A 34 -1.50 -13.95 -4.11
CA LYS A 34 -1.65 -15.41 -4.03
C LYS A 34 -1.77 -16.11 -5.38
N ARG A 35 -2.35 -15.46 -6.40
CA ARG A 35 -2.73 -16.12 -7.66
C ARG A 35 -1.86 -15.76 -8.85
N VAL A 36 -1.18 -14.63 -8.83
CA VAL A 36 -0.33 -14.18 -9.94
C VAL A 36 1.09 -14.70 -9.72
N ARG A 37 1.59 -15.51 -10.66
CA ARG A 37 2.92 -16.14 -10.56
C ARG A 37 4.07 -15.14 -10.71
N ASP A 38 3.93 -14.16 -11.60
CA ASP A 38 4.90 -13.08 -11.80
C ASP A 38 4.28 -11.74 -11.42
N THR A 39 4.74 -11.18 -10.30
CA THR A 39 4.30 -9.90 -9.77
C THR A 39 5.35 -8.80 -9.96
N SER A 40 6.44 -9.05 -10.69
CA SER A 40 7.57 -8.11 -10.85
C SER A 40 7.17 -6.76 -11.46
N ARG A 41 6.12 -6.76 -12.28
CA ARG A 41 5.54 -5.59 -12.96
C ARG A 41 4.37 -4.95 -12.22
N LEU A 42 3.94 -5.53 -11.10
CA LEU A 42 2.82 -5.04 -10.30
C LEU A 42 3.32 -4.26 -9.09
N ILE A 43 2.57 -3.23 -8.71
CA ILE A 43 2.77 -2.51 -7.45
C ILE A 43 1.80 -3.10 -6.43
N ILE A 44 2.29 -4.10 -5.71
CA ILE A 44 1.59 -4.77 -4.61
C ILE A 44 2.10 -4.25 -3.27
N TYR A 45 1.27 -4.27 -2.23
CA TYR A 45 1.75 -3.88 -0.91
C TYR A 45 2.74 -4.93 -0.39
N THR A 46 3.74 -4.49 0.36
CA THR A 46 4.77 -5.34 0.99
C THR A 46 4.56 -5.50 2.49
N ALA A 47 3.89 -4.53 3.12
CA ALA A 47 3.53 -4.57 4.52
C ALA A 47 2.25 -3.76 4.79
N THR A 48 1.67 -3.95 5.97
CA THR A 48 0.54 -3.16 6.44
C THR A 48 0.62 -2.93 7.95
N PHE A 49 0.15 -1.78 8.41
CA PHE A 49 0.05 -1.45 9.83
C PHE A 49 -1.18 -0.58 10.09
N PHE A 50 -1.50 -0.34 11.36
CA PHE A 50 -2.63 0.48 11.76
C PHE A 50 -2.16 1.79 12.37
N LEU A 51 -2.79 2.89 11.95
CA LEU A 51 -2.68 4.21 12.58
C LEU A 51 -3.93 4.43 13.42
N PHE A 52 -3.78 4.37 14.74
CA PHE A 52 -4.87 4.60 15.69
C PHE A 52 -5.15 6.09 15.85
N ARG A 53 -6.43 6.41 16.06
CA ARG A 53 -6.93 7.73 16.39
C ARG A 53 -7.49 7.74 17.81
N ASP A 54 -7.61 8.94 18.37
CA ASP A 54 -8.10 9.14 19.75
C ASP A 54 -9.52 8.61 19.97
N ASP A 55 -10.34 8.58 18.92
CA ASP A 55 -11.71 8.05 18.91
C ASP A 55 -11.79 6.52 18.85
N LYS A 56 -10.66 5.82 19.07
CA LYS A 56 -10.49 4.36 18.93
C LYS A 56 -10.69 3.84 17.50
N SER A 57 -10.93 4.71 16.52
CA SER A 57 -10.89 4.31 15.11
C SER A 57 -9.43 4.13 14.68
N TYR A 58 -9.23 3.43 13.57
CA TYR A 58 -7.90 3.26 13.00
C TYR A 58 -7.95 3.28 11.49
N HIS A 59 -6.93 3.87 10.88
CA HIS A 59 -6.66 3.72 9.47
C HIS A 59 -5.73 2.55 9.27
N ARG A 60 -6.09 1.63 8.38
CA ARG A 60 -5.09 0.69 7.87
C ARG A 60 -4.22 1.41 6.85
N VAL A 61 -2.91 1.22 6.95
CA VAL A 61 -1.93 1.76 6.00
C VAL A 61 -1.34 0.60 5.23
N LEU A 62 -1.26 0.75 3.91
CA LEU A 62 -0.56 -0.18 3.03
C LEU A 62 0.79 0.43 2.64
N VAL A 63 1.85 -0.37 2.78
CA VAL A 63 3.22 0.00 2.40
C VAL A 63 3.50 -0.59 1.04
N PHE A 64 3.94 0.24 0.10
CA PHE A 64 4.30 -0.14 -1.26
C PHE A 64 5.77 0.17 -1.53
N PRO A 65 6.43 -0.62 -2.41
CA PRO A 65 7.76 -0.28 -2.87
C PRO A 65 7.72 1.07 -3.60
N MET A 66 8.70 1.92 -3.36
CA MET A 66 8.87 3.12 -4.16
C MET A 66 9.30 2.70 -5.57
N LYS A 67 8.50 3.04 -6.58
CA LYS A 67 8.82 2.86 -7.99
C LYS A 67 9.06 4.22 -8.62
N GLY A 68 9.73 4.22 -9.77
CA GLY A 68 10.13 5.42 -10.50
C GLY A 68 8.98 6.39 -10.80
N PRO A 69 9.28 7.52 -11.45
CA PRO A 69 8.30 8.57 -11.70
C PRO A 69 7.06 8.01 -12.42
N ALA A 70 5.90 8.57 -12.11
CA ALA A 70 4.67 8.23 -12.82
C ALA A 70 4.87 8.44 -14.32
N LEU A 71 4.33 7.53 -15.14
CA LEU A 71 4.41 7.55 -16.62
C LEU A 71 3.57 8.68 -17.24
N ARG A 72 3.49 9.84 -16.59
CA ARG A 72 2.63 10.94 -17.04
C ARG A 72 3.08 11.38 -18.43
N ARG A 73 2.22 11.15 -19.42
CA ARG A 73 2.30 11.83 -20.71
C ARG A 73 1.94 13.29 -20.43
N VAL A 74 2.90 14.19 -20.60
CA VAL A 74 2.59 15.60 -20.81
C VAL A 74 1.92 15.63 -22.19
N ILE A 75 0.61 15.85 -22.21
CA ILE A 75 -0.13 16.21 -23.42
C ILE A 75 -0.53 17.67 -23.24
#